data_AF-A0AAU8A192-F1
#
_entry.id   AF-A0AAU8A192-F1
#
_cell.length_a   1.000
_cell.length_b   1.000
_cell.length_c   1.000
_cell.angle_alpha   90.00
_cell.angle_beta   90.00
_cell.angle_gamma   90.00
#
_symmetry.space_group_name_H-M   'P 1'
#
loop_
_entity.id
_entity.type
_entity.pdbx_description
1 polymer ?
#
loop_
_entity_poly.entity_id
_entity_poly.type
_entity_poly.pdbx_seq_one_letter_code
_entity_poly.pdbx_strand_id
1 'polypeptide(L)'
;MKPIELLLRLAKIREDQAMANARRATGQVNQAQGFQKQVLDYAKDYENQIMEGAKTGTSVAFIQDANAFREKLLLSSAEISNQIKGLSIGSEQALKIAMQAKMRSQGLGKLVAKAHLEARRKLARSELNQMEDNYIARLNRYSGTENA
;
A
#
# COMPACT_ATOMS: atom_id res chain seq x y z
N MET A 1 -14.06 -6.81 23.81
CA MET A 1 -13.41 -5.81 22.93
C MET A 1 -14.36 -4.66 22.73
N LYS A 2 -13.87 -3.42 22.76
CA LYS A 2 -14.72 -2.25 22.49
C LYS A 2 -15.01 -2.17 20.98
N PRO A 3 -16.21 -1.74 20.54
CA PRO A 3 -16.56 -1.65 19.13
C PRO A 3 -15.55 -0.87 18.27
N ILE A 4 -14.97 0.19 18.83
CA ILE A 4 -13.99 1.04 18.14
C ILE A 4 -12.64 0.33 17.89
N GLU A 5 -12.25 -0.61 18.76
CA GLU A 5 -11.04 -1.44 18.59
C GLU A 5 -11.24 -2.46 17.46
N LEU A 6 -12.45 -3.02 17.32
CA LEU A 6 -12.81 -3.91 16.21
C LEU A 6 -12.79 -3.16 14.87
N LEU A 7 -13.32 -1.93 14.83
CA LEU A 7 -13.26 -1.09 13.63
C LEU A 7 -11.81 -0.75 13.25
N LEU A 8 -10.94 -0.44 14.22
CA LEU A 8 -9.52 -0.24 13.96
C LEU A 8 -8.86 -1.50 13.39
N ARG A 9 -9.15 -2.68 13.97
CA ARG A 9 -8.60 -3.95 13.48
C ARG A 9 -9.04 -4.22 12.04
N LEU A 10 -10.32 -4.03 11.73
CA LEU A 10 -10.84 -4.18 10.37
C LEU A 10 -10.19 -3.18 9.41
N ALA A 11 -10.00 -1.93 9.83
CA ALA A 11 -9.36 -0.91 9.02
C ALA A 11 -7.89 -1.24 8.70
N LYS A 12 -7.13 -1.78 9.66
CA LYS A 12 -5.77 -2.28 9.44
C LYS A 12 -5.73 -3.43 8.44
N ILE A 13 -6.63 -4.41 8.57
CA ILE A 13 -6.73 -5.52 7.61
C ILE A 13 -7.02 -5.00 6.20
N ARG A 14 -7.94 -4.04 6.07
CA ARG A 14 -8.27 -3.42 4.77
C ARG A 14 -7.10 -2.60 4.21
N GLU A 15 -6.35 -1.91 5.06
CA GLU A 15 -5.12 -1.21 4.69
C GLU A 15 -4.09 -2.20 4.13
N ASP A 16 -3.82 -3.30 4.84
CA ASP A 16 -2.85 -4.31 4.43
C ASP A 16 -3.25 -4.97 3.09
N GLN A 17 -4.54 -5.31 2.93
CA GLN A 17 -5.08 -5.84 1.68
C GLN A 17 -4.94 -4.84 0.53
N ALA A 18 -5.29 -3.57 0.75
CA ALA A 18 -5.18 -2.54 -0.26
C ALA A 18 -3.71 -2.27 -0.64
N MET A 19 -2.79 -2.25 0.33
CA MET A 19 -1.35 -2.11 0.07
C MET A 19 -0.78 -3.31 -0.69
N ALA A 20 -1.19 -4.53 -0.35
CA ALA A 20 -0.80 -5.73 -1.09
C ALA A 20 -1.29 -5.67 -2.54
N ASN A 21 -2.52 -5.21 -2.77
CA ASN A 21 -3.07 -5.02 -4.12
C ASN A 21 -2.29 -3.95 -4.90
N ALA A 22 -1.99 -2.82 -4.28
CA ALA A 22 -1.19 -1.76 -4.90
C ALA A 22 0.21 -2.26 -5.29
N ARG A 23 0.90 -2.97 -4.39
CA ARG A 23 2.21 -3.57 -4.68
C ARG A 23 2.16 -4.57 -5.84
N ARG A 24 1.12 -5.39 -5.92
CA ARG A 24 0.93 -6.33 -7.04
C ARG A 24 0.72 -5.60 -8.35
N ALA A 25 -0.14 -4.57 -8.37
CA ALA A 25 -0.39 -3.76 -9.56
C ALA A 25 0.88 -3.05 -10.04
N THR A 26 1.65 -2.44 -9.13
CA THR A 26 2.95 -1.83 -9.47
C THR A 26 3.96 -2.88 -9.96
N GLY A 27 3.98 -4.07 -9.35
CA GLY A 27 4.80 -5.18 -9.80
C GLY A 27 4.49 -5.60 -11.24
N GLN A 28 3.22 -5.66 -11.63
CA GLN A 28 2.80 -5.96 -13.00
C GLN A 28 3.26 -4.89 -14.00
N VAL A 29 3.18 -3.60 -13.63
CA VAL A 29 3.70 -2.49 -14.45
C VAL A 29 5.21 -2.65 -14.66
N ASN A 30 5.96 -2.92 -13.60
CA ASN A 30 7.42 -3.08 -13.68
C ASN A 30 7.81 -4.30 -14.53
N GLN A 31 7.08 -5.42 -14.42
CA GLN A 31 7.29 -6.59 -15.26
C GLN A 31 7.01 -6.29 -16.73
N ALA A 32 5.91 -5.61 -17.04
CA ALA A 32 5.55 -5.22 -18.40
C ALA A 32 6.60 -4.26 -19.00
N GLN A 33 7.09 -3.29 -18.23
CA GLN A 33 8.18 -2.39 -18.63
C GLN A 33 9.49 -3.15 -18.88
N GLY A 34 9.83 -4.11 -18.02
CA GLY A 34 10.99 -4.97 -18.19
C GLY A 34 10.90 -5.80 -19.47
N PHE A 35 9.73 -6.39 -19.73
CA PHE A 35 9.46 -7.15 -20.95
C PHE A 35 9.53 -6.27 -22.21
N GLN A 36 8.93 -5.07 -22.18
CA GLN A 36 9.03 -4.12 -23.28
C GLN A 36 10.49 -3.77 -23.61
N LYS A 37 11.30 -3.53 -22.57
CA LYS A 37 12.72 -3.24 -22.73
C LYS A 37 13.44 -4.42 -23.39
N GLN A 38 13.19 -5.65 -22.97
CA GLN A 38 13.76 -6.84 -23.60
C GLN A 38 13.38 -6.93 -25.08
N VAL A 39 12.13 -6.69 -25.44
CA VAL A 39 11.68 -6.70 -26.85
C VAL A 39 12.41 -5.63 -27.67
N LEU A 40 12.62 -4.43 -27.10
CA LEU A 40 13.37 -3.36 -27.76
C LEU A 40 14.86 -3.68 -27.89
N ASP A 41 15.45 -4.29 -26.87
CA ASP A 41 16.86 -4.71 -26.91
C ASP A 41 17.04 -5.81 -27.98
N TYR A 42 16.13 -6.79 -28.07
CA TYR A 42 16.14 -7.77 -29.17
C TYR A 42 16.00 -7.10 -30.55
N ALA A 43 15.11 -6.13 -30.70
CA ALA A 43 14.96 -5.41 -31.97
C ALA A 43 16.26 -4.67 -32.38
N LYS A 44 17.01 -4.14 -31.41
CA LYS A 44 18.33 -3.52 -31.63
C LYS A 44 19.40 -4.54 -31.98
N ASP A 45 19.38 -5.72 -31.36
CA ASP A 45 20.33 -6.78 -31.70
C ASP A 45 20.15 -7.24 -33.15
N TYR A 46 18.90 -7.35 -33.63
CA TYR A 46 18.62 -7.60 -35.04
C TYR A 46 19.08 -6.45 -35.94
N GLU A 47 18.88 -5.19 -35.54
CA GLU A 47 19.42 -4.04 -36.26
C GLU A 47 20.94 -4.12 -36.43
N ASN A 48 21.65 -4.44 -35.35
CA ASN A 48 23.11 -4.60 -35.39
C ASN A 48 23.53 -5.74 -36.31
N GLN A 49 22.86 -6.89 -36.24
CA GLN A 49 23.13 -8.05 -37.13
C GLN A 49 22.87 -7.73 -38.60
N ILE A 50 21.84 -6.96 -38.91
CA ILE A 50 21.54 -6.51 -40.27
C ILE A 50 22.64 -5.57 -40.79
N MET A 51 23.06 -4.62 -39.96
CA MET A 51 24.11 -3.66 -40.31
C MET A 51 25.47 -4.33 -40.48
N GLU A 52 25.78 -5.35 -39.70
CA GLU A 52 26.99 -6.15 -39.83
C GLU A 52 26.93 -7.07 -41.05
N GLY A 53 25.80 -7.75 -41.25
CA GLY A 53 25.56 -8.60 -42.41
C GLY A 53 25.61 -7.85 -43.75
N ALA A 54 25.13 -6.61 -43.78
CA ALA A 54 25.25 -5.74 -44.95
C ALA A 54 26.72 -5.41 -45.30
N LYS A 55 27.61 -5.32 -44.31
CA LYS A 55 29.04 -5.06 -44.52
C LYS A 55 29.80 -6.32 -44.96
N THR A 56 29.38 -7.49 -44.50
CA THR A 56 30.05 -8.78 -44.79
C THR A 56 29.55 -9.45 -46.06
N GLY A 57 28.58 -8.86 -46.78
CA GLY A 57 28.05 -9.41 -48.03
C GLY A 57 27.01 -10.52 -47.84
N THR A 58 26.30 -10.52 -46.70
CA THR A 58 25.25 -11.49 -46.40
C THR A 58 24.07 -11.37 -47.37
N SER A 59 23.36 -12.47 -47.62
CA SER A 59 22.22 -12.54 -48.54
C SER A 59 21.17 -11.46 -48.27
N VAL A 60 20.72 -10.78 -49.34
CA VAL A 60 19.65 -9.78 -49.30
C VAL A 60 18.35 -10.36 -48.71
N ALA A 61 18.07 -11.65 -48.94
CA ALA A 61 16.89 -12.32 -48.39
C ALA A 61 16.94 -12.37 -46.84
N PHE A 62 18.11 -12.67 -46.27
CA PHE A 62 18.29 -12.68 -44.81
C PHE A 62 18.10 -11.28 -44.21
N ILE A 63 18.60 -10.24 -44.89
CA ILE A 63 18.44 -8.84 -44.46
C ILE A 63 16.94 -8.44 -44.48
N GLN A 64 16.19 -8.86 -45.50
CA GLN A 64 14.75 -8.59 -45.60
C GLN A 64 13.95 -9.29 -44.50
N ASP A 65 14.22 -10.57 -44.25
CA ASP A 65 13.55 -11.34 -43.21
C ASP A 65 13.84 -10.78 -41.80
N ALA A 66 15.11 -10.44 -41.54
CA ALA A 66 15.52 -9.84 -40.28
C ALA A 66 14.87 -8.45 -40.06
N ASN A 67 14.75 -7.63 -41.11
CA ASN A 67 14.04 -6.35 -41.03
C ASN A 67 12.54 -6.55 -40.78
N ALA A 68 11.89 -7.49 -41.47
CA ALA A 68 10.47 -7.78 -41.24
C ALA A 68 10.21 -8.28 -39.81
N PHE A 69 11.12 -9.07 -39.24
CA PHE A 69 11.03 -9.50 -37.85
C PHE A 69 11.23 -8.35 -36.87
N ARG A 70 12.22 -7.48 -37.11
CA ARG A 70 12.45 -6.27 -36.32
C ARG A 70 11.22 -5.37 -36.31
N GLU A 71 10.59 -5.13 -37.46
CA GLU A 71 9.36 -4.33 -37.54
C GLU A 71 8.23 -4.91 -36.68
N LYS A 72 8.04 -6.24 -36.71
CA LYS A 72 7.07 -6.93 -35.85
C LYS A 72 7.37 -6.74 -34.36
N LEU A 73 8.65 -6.79 -33.95
CA LEU A 73 9.05 -6.53 -32.57
C LEU A 73 8.75 -5.08 -32.15
N LEU A 74 8.97 -4.11 -33.04
CA LEU A 74 8.67 -2.71 -32.76
C LEU A 74 7.15 -2.48 -32.64
N LEU A 75 6.35 -3.10 -33.49
CA LEU A 75 4.88 -3.06 -33.39
C LEU A 75 4.41 -3.69 -32.08
N SER A 76 4.93 -4.86 -31.73
CA SER A 76 4.63 -5.52 -30.45
C SER A 76 5.03 -4.65 -29.25
N SER A 77 6.18 -3.97 -29.30
CA SER A 77 6.61 -3.03 -28.27
C SER A 77 5.64 -1.84 -28.12
N ALA A 78 5.07 -1.34 -29.22
CA ALA A 78 4.06 -0.29 -29.19
C ALA A 78 2.75 -0.77 -28.55
N GLU A 79 2.33 -2.00 -28.81
CA GLU A 79 1.17 -2.63 -28.16
C GLU A 79 1.41 -2.82 -26.65
N ILE A 80 2.58 -3.33 -26.26
CA ILE A 80 2.99 -3.48 -24.86
C ILE A 80 3.01 -2.11 -24.16
N SER A 81 3.46 -1.05 -24.84
CA SER A 81 3.42 0.33 -24.32
C SER A 81 2.00 0.77 -23.95
N ASN A 82 1.02 0.46 -24.79
CA ASN A 82 -0.39 0.77 -24.51
C ASN A 82 -0.93 -0.05 -23.33
N GLN A 83 -0.53 -1.32 -23.22
CA GLN A 83 -0.87 -2.14 -22.06
C GLN A 83 -0.24 -1.60 -20.76
N ILE A 84 1.03 -1.17 -20.80
CA ILE A 84 1.71 -0.54 -19.67
C ILE A 84 0.97 0.71 -19.22
N LYS A 85 0.51 1.56 -20.15
CA LYS A 85 -0.29 2.74 -19.80
C LYS A 85 -1.56 2.35 -19.05
N GLY A 86 -2.30 1.35 -19.55
CA GLY A 86 -3.49 0.84 -18.87
C GLY A 86 -3.20 0.28 -17.47
N LEU A 87 -2.16 -0.54 -17.34
CA LEU A 87 -1.70 -1.08 -16.06
C LEU A 87 -1.23 0.02 -15.10
N SER A 88 -0.57 1.06 -15.61
CA SER A 88 -0.09 2.20 -14.81
C SER A 88 -1.24 2.98 -14.21
N ILE A 89 -2.30 3.24 -14.98
CA ILE A 89 -3.54 3.88 -14.48
C ILE A 89 -4.17 3.01 -13.38
N GLY A 90 -4.26 1.70 -13.61
CA GLY A 90 -4.77 0.75 -12.61
C GLY A 90 -3.93 0.72 -11.33
N SER A 91 -2.61 0.76 -11.46
CA SER A 91 -1.67 0.83 -10.34
C SER A 91 -1.81 2.12 -9.55
N GLU A 92 -1.95 3.26 -10.22
CA GLU A 92 -2.15 4.56 -9.56
C GLU A 92 -3.48 4.59 -8.78
N GLN A 93 -4.55 4.06 -9.36
CA GLN A 93 -5.83 3.93 -8.68
C GLN A 93 -5.75 2.99 -7.47
N ALA A 94 -5.08 1.86 -7.59
CA ALA A 94 -4.86 0.93 -6.49
C ALA A 94 -4.04 1.59 -5.35
N LEU A 95 -3.01 2.37 -5.69
CA LEU A 95 -2.22 3.13 -4.73
C LEU A 95 -3.06 4.17 -3.99
N LYS A 96 -3.93 4.90 -4.72
CA LYS A 96 -4.84 5.89 -4.13
C LYS A 96 -5.80 5.26 -3.12
N ILE A 97 -6.35 4.09 -3.44
CA ILE A 97 -7.22 3.32 -2.53
C ILE A 97 -6.43 2.89 -1.28
N ALA A 98 -5.22 2.39 -1.46
CA ALA A 98 -4.35 2.00 -0.36
C ALA A 98 -4.01 3.18 0.58
N MET A 99 -3.69 4.34 0.01
CA MET A 99 -3.46 5.57 0.79
C MET A 99 -4.70 6.00 1.58
N GLN A 100 -5.89 5.93 0.96
CA GLN A 100 -7.13 6.26 1.65
C GLN A 100 -7.41 5.28 2.81
N ALA A 101 -7.17 3.98 2.61
CA ALA A 101 -7.31 2.98 3.65
C ALA A 101 -6.33 3.23 4.82
N LYS A 102 -5.08 3.56 4.52
CA LYS A 102 -4.06 3.95 5.50
C LYS A 102 -4.48 5.18 6.31
N MET A 103 -4.96 6.24 5.66
CA MET A 103 -5.45 7.43 6.36
C MET A 103 -6.61 7.10 7.32
N ARG A 104 -7.55 6.25 6.88
CA ARG A 104 -8.68 5.81 7.74
C ARG A 104 -8.18 5.01 8.94
N SER A 105 -7.28 4.07 8.73
CA SER A 105 -6.65 3.25 9.79
C SER A 105 -5.92 4.12 10.82
N GLN A 106 -5.12 5.10 10.36
CA GLN A 106 -4.45 6.06 11.23
C GLN A 106 -5.43 6.95 12.01
N GLY A 107 -6.48 7.44 11.35
CA GLY A 107 -7.53 8.23 11.99
C GLY A 107 -8.23 7.45 13.11
N LEU A 108 -8.65 6.22 12.83
CA LEU A 108 -9.24 5.32 13.83
C LEU A 108 -8.25 5.00 14.96
N GLY A 109 -6.96 4.82 14.65
CA GLY A 109 -5.92 4.60 15.65
C GLY A 109 -5.83 5.73 16.67
N LYS A 110 -5.90 6.98 16.21
CA LYS A 110 -5.92 8.16 17.09
C LYS A 110 -7.18 8.21 17.97
N LEU A 111 -8.35 7.85 17.41
CA LEU A 111 -9.60 7.82 18.17
C LEU A 111 -9.59 6.75 19.26
N VAL A 112 -9.09 5.56 18.95
CA VAL A 112 -8.91 4.47 19.93
C VAL A 112 -7.96 4.90 21.05
N ALA A 113 -6.82 5.51 20.71
CA ALA A 113 -5.88 6.02 21.70
C ALA A 113 -6.51 7.08 22.62
N LYS A 114 -7.29 8.01 22.06
CA LYS A 114 -8.05 9.00 22.83
C LYS A 114 -9.07 8.35 23.76
N ALA A 115 -9.82 7.36 23.28
CA ALA A 115 -10.79 6.63 24.08
C ALA A 115 -10.14 5.86 25.25
N HIS A 116 -8.95 5.29 25.05
CA HIS A 116 -8.19 4.67 26.14
C HIS A 116 -7.71 5.69 27.17
N LEU A 117 -7.22 6.86 26.72
CA LEU A 117 -6.79 7.92 27.62
C LEU A 117 -7.94 8.42 28.49
N GLU A 118 -9.11 8.66 27.90
CA GLU A 118 -10.31 9.08 28.63
C GLU A 118 -10.77 8.03 29.62
N ALA A 119 -10.75 6.74 29.25
CA ALA A 119 -11.09 5.65 30.16
C ALA A 119 -10.13 5.60 31.37
N ARG A 120 -8.82 5.75 31.14
CA ARG A 120 -7.82 5.82 32.23
C ARG A 120 -8.05 7.02 33.14
N ARG A 121 -8.33 8.20 32.57
CA ARG A 121 -8.64 9.41 33.36
C ARG A 121 -9.90 9.22 34.22
N LYS A 122 -10.94 8.58 33.68
CA LYS A 122 -12.17 8.27 34.44
C LYS A 122 -11.91 7.31 35.58
N LEU A 123 -11.12 6.25 35.35
CA LEU A 123 -10.72 5.30 36.39
C LEU A 123 -9.92 5.98 37.52
N ALA A 124 -8.91 6.79 37.17
CA ALA A 124 -8.13 7.52 38.16
C ALA A 124 -9.00 8.50 38.99
N ARG A 125 -9.97 9.17 38.36
CA ARG A 125 -10.93 10.02 39.07
C ARG A 125 -11.84 9.22 40.00
N SER A 126 -12.36 8.07 39.56
CA SER A 126 -13.20 7.24 40.43
C SER A 126 -12.41 6.68 41.62
N GLU A 127 -11.14 6.33 41.43
CA GLU A 127 -10.27 5.87 42.52
C GLU A 127 -10.02 6.98 43.54
N LEU A 128 -9.77 8.22 43.09
CA LEU A 128 -9.63 9.39 43.97
C LEU A 128 -10.92 9.65 44.76
N ASN A 129 -12.07 9.69 44.10
CA ASN A 129 -13.36 9.90 44.77
C ASN A 129 -13.63 8.81 45.82
N GLN A 130 -13.32 7.54 45.51
CA GLN A 130 -13.45 6.45 46.47
C GLN A 130 -12.50 6.61 47.66
N MET A 131 -11.29 7.12 47.46
CA MET A 131 -10.37 7.40 48.57
C MET A 131 -10.88 8.54 49.46
N GLU A 132 -11.39 9.61 48.87
CA GLU A 132 -12.00 10.74 49.59
C GLU A 132 -13.23 10.29 50.39
N ASP A 133 -14.15 9.54 49.77
CA ASP A 133 -15.33 9.00 50.44
C ASP A 133 -14.95 8.10 51.62
N ASN A 134 -13.96 7.21 51.42
CA ASN A 134 -13.44 6.34 52.48
C ASN A 134 -12.77 7.15 53.60
N TYR A 135 -12.07 8.23 53.26
CA TYR A 135 -11.44 9.10 54.24
C TYR A 135 -12.47 9.85 55.09
N ILE A 136 -13.48 10.46 54.46
CA ILE A 136 -14.60 11.15 55.13
C ILE A 136 -15.37 10.17 56.03
N ALA A 137 -15.66 8.96 55.53
CA ALA A 137 -16.36 7.93 56.31
C ALA A 137 -15.60 7.53 57.58
N ARG A 138 -14.25 7.48 57.53
CA ARG A 138 -13.42 7.24 58.71
C ARG A 138 -13.45 8.42 59.67
N LEU A 139 -13.35 9.65 59.15
CA LEU A 139 -13.38 10.87 59.95
C LEU A 139 -14.69 10.99 60.75
N ASN A 140 -15.83 10.71 60.10
CA ASN A 140 -17.16 10.73 60.74
C ASN A 140 -17.37 9.61 61.77
N ARG A 141 -16.70 8.47 61.64
CA ARG A 141 -16.73 7.42 62.69
C ARG A 141 -15.99 7.82 63.95
N TYR A 142 -14.91 8.58 63.83
CA TYR A 142 -14.15 9.06 65.00
C TYR A 142 -14.85 10.24 65.70
N SER A 143 -15.53 11.14 64.97
CA SER A 143 -16.26 12.26 65.59
C SER A 143 -17.59 11.88 66.25
N GLY A 144 -18.14 10.70 65.96
CA GLY A 144 -19.41 10.21 66.54
C GLY A 144 -19.30 9.57 67.93
N THR A 145 -18.10 9.48 68.51
CA THR A 145 -17.87 8.82 69.82
C THR A 145 -17.57 9.76 70.99
N GLU A 146 -17.64 11.08 70.79
CA GLU A 146 -17.28 12.05 71.85
C GLU A 146 -18.45 12.63 72.65
N ASN A 147 -19.71 12.24 72.41
CA ASN A 147 -20.85 12.73 73.22
C ASN A 147 -21.93 11.65 73.43
N ALA A 148 -21.59 10.55 74.12
CA ALA A 148 -22.55 9.61 74.68
C ALA A 148 -22.27 9.38 76.16
#